data_AF-A0A0C9UAG2-F1
#
_entry.id   AF-A0A0C9UAG2-F1
#
_cell.length_a   1.000
_cell.length_b   1.000
_cell.length_c   1.000
_cell.angle_alpha   90.00
_cell.angle_beta   90.00
_cell.angle_gamma   90.00
#
_symmetry.space_group_name_H-M   'P 1'
#
loop_
_entity.id
_entity.type
_entity.pdbx_description
1 polymer ?
#
loop_
_entity_poly.entity_id
_entity_poly.type
_entity_poly.pdbx_seq_one_letter_code
_entity_poly.pdbx_strand_id
1 'polypeptide(L)' 'TKAYGSWDSPIDTDCITQHAIGIEDVIVDITSGAIYHVEKRPAEKGQNALVDT' A
#
# COMPACT_ATOMS: atom_id res chain seq x y z
N THR A 1 -21.03 20.13 -22.86
CA THR A 1 -19.58 19.86 -22.97
C THR A 1 -18.90 20.44 -21.75
N LYS A 2 -17.96 19.70 -21.14
CA LYS A 2 -17.16 20.17 -20.00
C LYS A 2 -15.72 20.41 -20.46
N ALA A 3 -15.01 21.35 -19.83
CA ALA A 3 -13.60 21.61 -20.14
C ALA A 3 -12.73 20.42 -19.70
N TYR A 4 -11.60 20.22 -20.37
CA TYR A 4 -10.60 19.25 -19.93
C TYR A 4 -10.19 19.51 -18.47
N GLY A 5 -10.15 18.45 -17.66
CA GLY A 5 -9.83 18.53 -16.22
C GLY A 5 -11.00 18.92 -15.30
N SER A 6 -12.20 19.20 -15.83
CA SER A 6 -13.39 19.54 -15.03
C SER A 6 -14.42 18.41 -14.91
N TRP A 7 -14.05 17.22 -15.38
CA TRP A 7 -14.89 16.03 -15.24
C TRP A 7 -14.83 15.50 -13.83
N ASP A 8 -16.00 15.14 -13.31
CA ASP A 8 -16.11 14.50 -12.01
C ASP A 8 -15.49 13.10 -12.12
N SER A 9 -14.43 12.86 -11.36
CA SER A 9 -13.70 11.60 -11.34
C SER A 9 -14.12 10.78 -10.11
N PRO A 10 -14.52 9.52 -10.26
CA PRO A 10 -14.70 8.61 -9.12
C PRO A 10 -13.36 8.17 -8.50
N ILE A 11 -12.24 8.50 -9.13
CA ILE A 11 -10.88 8.26 -8.63
C ILE A 11 -10.41 9.54 -7.94
N ASP A 12 -10.44 9.55 -6.62
CA ASP A 12 -9.94 10.63 -5.78
C ASP A 12 -8.52 10.35 -5.26
N THR A 13 -7.93 11.34 -4.57
CA THR A 13 -6.59 11.21 -3.99
C THR A 13 -6.51 10.12 -2.95
N ASP A 14 -7.58 9.92 -2.19
CA ASP A 14 -7.64 8.94 -1.12
C ASP A 14 -7.59 7.52 -1.69
N CYS A 15 -8.36 7.25 -2.75
CA CYS A 15 -8.34 6.00 -3.50
C CYS A 15 -6.93 5.66 -4.02
N ILE A 16 -6.18 6.65 -4.53
CA ILE A 16 -4.81 6.44 -5.00
C ILE A 16 -3.89 6.09 -3.84
N THR A 17 -3.99 6.80 -2.71
CA THR A 17 -3.10 6.57 -1.55
C THR A 17 -3.38 5.25 -0.82
N GLN A 18 -4.63 4.78 -0.81
CA GLN A 18 -5.00 3.50 -0.19
C GLN A 18 -4.55 2.28 -0.98
N HIS A 19 -4.52 2.35 -2.31
CA HIS A 19 -4.05 1.24 -3.16
C HIS A 19 -2.53 1.20 -3.33
N ALA A 20 -1.79 2.13 -2.73
CA ALA A 20 -0.33 2.16 -2.74
C ALA A 20 0.32 1.25 -1.68
N ILE A 21 -0.38 0.19 -1.23
CA ILE A 21 0.19 -0.84 -0.34
C ILE A 21 1.21 -1.63 -1.17
N GLY A 22 2.46 -1.17 -1.12
CA GLY A 22 3.60 -1.87 -1.69
C GLY A 22 4.25 -2.77 -0.65
N ILE A 23 4.72 -3.93 -1.10
CA ILE A 23 5.68 -4.73 -0.35
C ILE A 23 7.03 -4.02 -0.41
N GLU A 24 7.59 -3.66 0.74
CA GLU A 24 8.88 -2.98 0.84
C GLU A 24 10.05 -3.97 0.95
N ASP A 25 9.86 -5.06 1.70
CA ASP A 25 10.89 -6.07 1.92
C ASP A 25 10.27 -7.44 2.22
N VAL A 26 11.07 -8.50 2.07
CA VAL A 26 10.71 -9.89 2.37
C VAL A 26 11.79 -10.50 3.27
N ILE A 27 11.37 -11.01 4.41
CA ILE A 27 12.26 -11.58 5.43
C ILE A 27 11.98 -13.08 5.53
N VAL A 28 13.03 -13.88 5.40
CA VAL A 28 12.95 -15.34 5.55
C VAL A 28 13.61 -15.72 6.88
N ASP A 29 12.83 -16.30 7.79
CA ASP A 29 13.41 -16.92 8.98
C ASP A 29 13.93 -18.31 8.62
N ILE A 30 15.25 -18.44 8.58
CA ILE A 30 15.95 -19.68 8.24
C ILE A 30 15.72 -20.81 9.25
N THR A 31 15.28 -20.50 10.47
CA THR A 31 15.12 -21.46 11.56
C THR A 31 13.73 -22.08 11.56
N SER A 32 12.70 -21.26 11.36
CA SER A 32 11.30 -21.70 11.29
C SER A 32 10.82 -22.00 9.86
N GLY A 33 11.50 -21.46 8.85
CA GLY A 33 11.06 -21.48 7.46
C GLY A 33 9.92 -20.49 7.17
N ALA A 34 9.51 -19.66 8.13
CA ALA A 34 8.46 -18.67 7.95
C ALA A 34 8.93 -17.53 7.03
N ILE A 35 7.99 -17.03 6.23
CA ILE A 35 8.22 -15.91 5.32
C ILE A 35 7.36 -14.74 5.79
N TYR A 36 8.03 -13.63 6.09
CA TYR A 36 7.38 -12.38 6.42
C TYR A 36 7.58 -11.39 5.30
N HIS A 37 6.63 -10.46 5.14
CA HIS A 37 6.84 -9.30 4.30
C HIS A 37 6.51 -8.02 5.06
N VAL A 38 7.15 -6.93 4.65
CA VAL A 38 6.92 -5.59 5.19
C VAL A 38 5.96 -4.85 4.26
N GLU A 39 4.79 -4.48 4.76
CA GLU A 39 3.81 -3.69 4.02
C GLU A 39 3.82 -2.22 4.45
N LYS A 40 3.74 -1.31 3.48
CA LYS A 40 3.51 0.10 3.76
C LYS A 40 2.05 0.34 4.16
N ARG A 41 1.86 1.13 5.22
CA ARG A 41 0.55 1.60 5.69
C ARG A 41 0.49 3.14 5.66
N PRO A 42 0.28 3.74 4.48
CA PRO A 42 0.14 5.20 4.35
C PRO A 42 -0.95 5.77 5.28
N ALA A 43 -2.07 5.05 5.42
CA ALA A 43 -3.19 5.44 6.28
C ALA A 43 -2.84 5.43 7.79
N GLU A 44 -1.79 4.72 8.21
CA GLU A 44 -1.35 4.61 9.60
C GLU A 44 -0.17 5.55 9.89
N LYS A 45 -0.26 6.79 9.40
CA LYS A 45 0.82 7.80 9.52
C LYS A 45 2.12 7.37 8.82
N GLY A 46 2.00 6.60 7.73
CA GLY A 46 3.16 6.13 6.95
C GLY A 46 4.02 5.10 7.67
N GLN A 47 3.43 4.34 8.60
CA GLN A 47 4.10 3.23 9.27
C GLN A 47 4.22 2.01 8.35
N ASN A 48 5.05 1.06 8.79
CA ASN A 48 5.21 -0.24 8.15
C ASN A 48 4.71 -1.34 9.08
N ALA A 49 4.07 -2.36 8.51
CA ALA A 49 3.61 -3.53 9.23
C ALA A 49 4.42 -4.77 8.79
N LEU A 50 4.80 -5.60 9.75
CA LEU A 50 5.34 -6.93 9.47
C LEU A 50 4.18 -7.92 9.39
N VAL A 51 4.08 -8.66 8.28
CA VAL A 51 2.97 -9.57 7.99
C VAL A 51 3.51 -10.97 7.74
N ASP A 52 2.89 -11.97 8.39
CA ASP A 52 3.16 -13.39 8.20
C ASP A 52 2.40 -13.90 6.96
N THR A 53 3.09 -14.66 6.08
CA THR A 53 2.60 -15.02 4.73
C THR A 53 2.50 -16.51 4.53
#